data_AF-A0A8C7XXS8-F1
#
_entry.id   AF-A0A8C7XXS8-F1
#
_cell.length_a   1.000
_cell.length_b   1.000
_cell.length_c   1.000
_cell.angle_alpha   90.00
_cell.angle_beta   90.00
_cell.angle_gamma   90.00
#
_symmetry.space_group_name_H-M   'P 1'
#
loop_
_entity.id
_entity.type
_entity.pdbx_description
1 polymer ?
#
loop_
_entity_poly.entity_id
_entity_poly.type
_entity_poly.pdbx_seq_one_letter_code
_entity_poly.pdbx_strand_id
1 'polypeptide(L)'
;MTHRENWKLQHERLHLKHRGHEAMHAEMVMILIATLVVAQILLVQWKQRHHRSYNLVTLVQMWVVPLYFTLKLYWWRFLSMWGVFSVITSYVIFRATRKPLSCRTPRMVYKWFLLIYKLSYAVGVLGYLAIMFTMFGFNVFFR
;
A
#
# COMPACT_ATOMS: atom_id res chain seq x y z
N MET A 1 -14.38 5.16 -55.19
CA MET A 1 -14.42 4.43 -53.90
C MET A 1 -15.22 5.26 -52.91
N THR A 2 -16.29 4.66 -52.40
CA THR A 2 -17.27 5.28 -51.51
C THR A 2 -16.66 5.42 -50.11
N HIS A 3 -16.99 6.46 -49.34
CA HIS A 3 -16.41 6.73 -48.01
C HIS A 3 -16.45 5.51 -47.06
N ARG A 4 -17.51 4.68 -47.15
CA ARG A 4 -17.63 3.41 -46.40
C ARG A 4 -16.58 2.36 -46.75
N GLU A 5 -16.14 2.29 -48.01
CA GLU A 5 -15.15 1.31 -48.47
C GLU A 5 -13.77 1.65 -47.92
N ASN A 6 -13.41 2.94 -47.91
CA ASN A 6 -12.18 3.42 -47.29
C ASN A 6 -12.15 3.16 -45.77
N TRP A 7 -13.29 3.37 -45.08
CA TRP A 7 -13.42 3.04 -43.66
C TRP A 7 -13.25 1.55 -43.38
N LYS A 8 -13.85 0.67 -44.19
CA LYS A 8 -13.67 -0.79 -44.07
C LYS A 8 -12.21 -1.20 -44.27
N LEU A 9 -11.58 -0.69 -45.33
CA LEU A 9 -10.16 -0.93 -45.62
C LEU A 9 -9.23 -0.42 -44.51
N GLN A 10 -9.52 0.75 -43.93
CA GLN A 10 -8.76 1.28 -42.80
C GLN A 10 -8.95 0.44 -41.54
N HIS A 11 -10.18 0.02 -41.24
CA HIS A 11 -10.49 -0.81 -40.08
C HIS A 11 -9.79 -2.18 -40.19
N GLU A 12 -9.84 -2.79 -41.37
CA GLU A 12 -9.18 -4.07 -41.66
C GLU A 12 -7.66 -3.96 -41.58
N ARG A 13 -7.06 -2.87 -42.10
CA ARG A 13 -5.63 -2.58 -41.92
C ARG A 13 -5.24 -2.34 -40.46
N LEU A 14 -6.12 -1.70 -39.67
CA LEU A 14 -5.90 -1.47 -38.24
C LEU A 14 -5.89 -2.79 -37.46
N HIS A 15 -6.85 -3.68 -37.75
CA HIS A 15 -6.95 -5.03 -37.18
C HIS A 15 -5.76 -5.91 -37.56
N LEU A 16 -5.32 -5.88 -38.82
CA LEU A 16 -4.13 -6.61 -39.27
C LEU A 16 -2.85 -6.13 -38.55
N LYS A 17 -2.73 -4.83 -38.28
CA LYS A 17 -1.60 -4.26 -37.53
C LYS A 17 -1.65 -4.58 -36.03
N HIS A 18 -2.85 -4.74 -35.46
CA HIS A 18 -3.04 -5.14 -34.06
C HIS A 18 -2.97 -6.64 -33.84
N ARG A 19 -3.25 -7.49 -34.83
CA ARG A 19 -3.26 -8.96 -34.69
C ARG A 19 -1.96 -9.55 -34.12
N GLY A 20 -0.80 -9.03 -34.56
CA GLY A 20 0.51 -9.43 -34.01
C GLY A 20 0.80 -8.83 -32.64
N HIS A 21 0.25 -7.65 -32.35
CA HIS A 21 0.36 -7.00 -31.05
C HIS A 21 -0.54 -7.68 -30.00
N GLU A 22 -1.72 -8.14 -30.39
CA GLU A 22 -2.67 -8.89 -29.56
C GLU A 22 -2.16 -10.26 -29.18
N ALA A 23 -1.47 -10.97 -30.08
CA ALA A 23 -0.80 -12.22 -29.75
C ALA A 23 0.29 -12.02 -28.67
N MET A 24 1.08 -10.94 -28.79
CA MET A 24 2.11 -10.60 -27.80
C MET A 24 1.50 -10.13 -26.46
N HIS A 25 0.42 -9.34 -26.49
CA HIS A 25 -0.31 -8.97 -25.28
C HIS A 25 -0.94 -10.18 -24.60
N ALA A 26 -1.50 -11.11 -25.38
CA ALA A 26 -2.07 -12.35 -24.85
C ALA A 26 -1.00 -13.19 -24.14
N GLU A 27 0.19 -13.34 -24.71
CA GLU A 27 1.30 -14.05 -24.06
C GLU A 27 1.72 -13.38 -22.73
N MET A 28 1.90 -12.06 -22.72
CA MET A 28 2.22 -11.32 -21.49
C MET A 28 1.15 -11.48 -20.41
N VAL A 29 -0.13 -11.39 -20.80
CA VAL A 29 -1.27 -11.54 -19.89
C VAL A 29 -1.35 -12.98 -19.35
N MET A 30 -1.12 -13.99 -20.20
CA MET A 30 -1.13 -15.38 -19.78
C MET A 30 -0.04 -15.69 -18.75
N ILE A 31 1.19 -15.20 -18.98
CA ILE A 31 2.30 -15.34 -18.02
C ILE A 31 1.98 -14.57 -16.73
N LEU A 32 1.42 -13.35 -16.84
CA LEU A 32 1.02 -12.56 -15.68
C LEU A 32 -0.04 -13.30 -14.84
N ILE A 33 -1.09 -13.84 -15.46
CA ILE A 33 -2.13 -14.59 -14.76
C ILE A 33 -1.53 -15.84 -14.10
N ALA A 34 -0.72 -16.61 -14.83
CA ALA A 34 -0.08 -17.81 -14.29
C ALA A 34 0.79 -17.49 -13.07
N THR A 35 1.63 -16.45 -13.17
CA THR A 35 2.49 -16.01 -12.07
C THR A 35 1.70 -15.48 -10.87
N LEU A 36 0.63 -14.72 -11.10
CA LEU A 36 -0.27 -14.27 -10.02
C LEU A 36 -0.94 -15.44 -9.31
N VAL A 37 -1.45 -16.43 -10.05
CA VAL A 37 -2.08 -17.62 -9.47
C VAL A 37 -1.08 -18.42 -8.63
N VAL A 38 0.11 -18.69 -9.18
CA VAL A 38 1.17 -19.41 -8.45
C VAL A 38 1.59 -18.64 -7.20
N ALA A 39 1.81 -17.33 -7.31
CA ALA A 39 2.15 -16.49 -6.16
C ALA A 39 1.07 -16.53 -5.08
N GLN A 40 -0.22 -16.49 -5.45
CA GLN A 40 -1.32 -16.59 -4.50
C GLN A 40 -1.38 -17.95 -3.81
N ILE A 41 -1.20 -19.05 -4.54
CA ILE A 41 -1.15 -20.39 -3.95
C ILE A 41 0.00 -20.48 -2.95
N LEU A 42 1.20 -20.02 -3.33
CA LEU A 42 2.36 -20.00 -2.44
C LEU A 42 2.11 -19.16 -1.18
N LEU A 43 1.49 -17.99 -1.31
CA LEU A 43 1.15 -17.13 -0.17
C LEU A 43 0.15 -17.80 0.77
N VAL A 44 -0.90 -18.42 0.25
CA VAL A 44 -1.91 -19.12 1.07
C VAL A 44 -1.30 -20.33 1.76
N GLN A 45 -0.50 -21.13 1.04
CA GLN A 45 0.21 -22.28 1.60
C GLN A 45 1.21 -21.86 2.68
N TRP A 46 1.96 -20.78 2.44
CA TRP A 46 2.91 -20.25 3.42
C TRP A 46 2.20 -19.73 4.67
N LYS A 47 1.08 -19.01 4.50
CA LYS A 47 0.24 -18.57 5.63
C LYS A 47 -0.23 -19.78 6.46
N GLN A 48 -0.78 -20.82 5.82
CA GLN A 48 -1.28 -22.01 6.53
C GLN A 48 -0.18 -22.79 7.24
N ARG A 49 0.99 -23.00 6.60
CA ARG A 49 2.07 -23.81 7.17
C ARG A 49 2.90 -23.06 8.21
N HIS A 50 3.15 -21.77 8.01
CA HIS A 50 4.03 -20.98 8.87
C HIS A 50 3.46 -19.59 9.21
N HIS A 51 2.28 -19.56 9.84
CA HIS A 51 1.58 -18.35 10.28
C HIS A 51 2.47 -17.31 10.98
N ARG A 52 3.37 -17.74 11.88
CA ARG A 52 4.26 -16.82 12.60
C ARG A 52 5.23 -16.09 11.67
N SER A 53 5.84 -16.81 10.73
CA SER A 53 6.76 -16.22 9.75
C SER A 53 6.02 -15.32 8.76
N TYR A 54 4.83 -15.74 8.31
CA TYR A 54 3.98 -14.97 7.41
C TYR A 54 3.60 -13.62 8.05
N ASN A 55 3.13 -13.63 9.31
CA ASN A 55 2.76 -12.42 10.02
C ASN A 55 3.96 -11.49 10.24
N LEU A 56 5.13 -12.03 10.56
CA LEU A 56 6.35 -11.24 10.76
C LEU A 56 6.78 -10.57 9.45
N VAL A 57 6.91 -11.34 8.36
CA VAL A 57 7.34 -10.78 7.07
C VAL A 57 6.34 -9.77 6.54
N THR A 58 5.04 -10.05 6.63
CA THR A 58 3.99 -9.10 6.22
C THR A 58 4.08 -7.80 7.02
N LEU A 59 4.27 -7.88 8.33
CA LEU A 59 4.40 -6.71 9.20
C LEU A 59 5.66 -5.89 8.85
N VAL A 60 6.79 -6.55 8.62
CA VAL A 60 8.04 -5.90 8.18
C VAL A 60 7.84 -5.26 6.81
N GLN A 61 7.20 -5.95 5.87
CA GLN A 61 6.94 -5.43 4.54
C GLN A 61 6.06 -4.17 4.58
N MET A 62 4.97 -4.19 5.37
CA MET A 62 4.11 -3.02 5.58
C MET A 62 4.87 -1.82 6.16
N TRP A 63 5.94 -2.05 6.93
CA TRP A 63 6.78 -0.99 7.50
C TRP A 63 7.88 -0.51 6.53
N VAL A 64 8.50 -1.40 5.76
CA VAL A 64 9.61 -1.07 4.83
C VAL A 64 9.12 -0.38 3.55
N VAL A 65 7.97 -0.78 3.00
CA VAL A 65 7.49 -0.26 1.71
C VAL A 65 7.29 1.27 1.73
N PRO A 66 6.58 1.87 2.71
CA PRO A 66 6.43 3.33 2.79
C PRO A 66 7.77 4.05 2.99
N LEU A 67 8.69 3.45 3.75
CA LEU A 67 10.05 3.98 3.94
C LEU A 67 10.84 4.06 2.64
N TYR A 68 10.80 3.00 1.85
CA TYR A 68 11.51 2.95 0.57
C TYR A 68 11.03 4.05 -0.39
N PHE A 69 9.71 4.23 -0.52
CA PHE A 69 9.15 5.28 -1.36
C PHE A 69 9.51 6.69 -0.86
N THR A 70 9.42 6.92 0.45
CA THR A 70 9.68 8.26 1.03
C THR A 70 11.15 8.64 1.02
N LEU A 71 12.07 7.67 1.12
CA LEU A 71 13.49 7.87 0.87
C LEU A 71 13.77 8.25 -0.58
N LYS A 72 13.17 7.54 -1.54
CA LYS A 72 13.32 7.84 -2.98
C LYS A 72 12.79 9.22 -3.35
N LEU A 73 11.73 9.67 -2.68
CA LEU A 73 11.11 10.98 -2.88
C LEU A 73 11.74 12.10 -2.02
N TYR A 74 12.80 11.82 -1.25
CA TYR A 74 13.47 12.76 -0.33
C TYR A 74 12.51 13.51 0.62
N TRP A 75 11.46 12.83 1.10
CA TRP A 75 10.44 13.48 1.91
C TRP A 75 10.83 13.54 3.39
N TRP A 76 11.71 14.50 3.73
CA TRP A 76 12.32 14.63 5.06
C TRP A 76 11.34 14.74 6.24
N ARG A 77 10.19 15.41 6.06
CA ARG A 77 9.16 15.55 7.11
C ARG A 77 8.56 14.20 7.50
N PHE A 78 8.21 13.38 6.50
CA PHE A 78 7.70 12.04 6.73
C PHE A 78 8.78 11.14 7.32
N LEU A 79 10.01 11.22 6.79
CA LEU A 79 11.14 10.41 7.26
C LEU A 79 11.43 10.65 8.75
N SER A 80 11.41 11.91 9.19
CA SER A 80 11.62 12.28 10.60
C SER A 80 10.53 11.68 11.50
N MET A 81 9.25 11.92 11.17
CA MET A 81 8.13 11.37 11.94
C MET A 81 8.13 9.84 11.98
N TRP A 82 8.44 9.21 10.84
CA TRP A 82 8.54 7.76 10.72
C TRP A 82 9.71 7.20 11.54
N GLY A 83 10.85 7.88 11.55
CA GLY A 83 12.01 7.54 12.36
C GLY A 83 11.67 7.52 13.85
N VAL A 84 11.05 8.59 14.36
CA VAL A 84 10.61 8.67 15.77
C VAL A 84 9.62 7.55 16.11
N PHE A 85 8.60 7.34 15.27
CA PHE A 85 7.63 6.26 15.43
C PHE A 85 8.31 4.88 15.50
N SER A 86 9.30 4.65 14.64
CA SER A 86 10.02 3.39 14.53
C SER A 86 10.93 3.13 15.74
N VAL A 87 11.63 4.15 16.22
CA VAL A 87 12.47 4.05 17.43
C VAL A 87 11.63 3.70 18.65
N ILE A 88 10.51 4.42 18.87
CA ILE A 88 9.66 4.17 20.04
C ILE A 88 9.00 2.80 19.94
N THR A 89 8.47 2.42 18.77
CA THR A 89 7.84 1.11 18.57
C THR A 89 8.84 -0.03 18.74
N SER A 90 10.08 0.12 18.25
CA SER A 90 11.16 -0.84 18.47
C SER A 90 11.49 -1.00 19.96
N TYR A 91 11.57 0.10 20.72
CA TYR A 91 11.76 0.05 22.17
C TYR A 91 10.62 -0.69 22.90
N VAL A 92 9.37 -0.45 22.50
CA VAL A 92 8.20 -1.14 23.06
C VAL A 92 8.24 -2.65 22.75
N ILE A 93 8.59 -3.03 21.51
CA ILE A 93 8.75 -4.44 21.10
C ILE A 93 9.91 -5.10 21.86
N PHE A 94 11.03 -4.40 22.02
CA PHE A 94 12.18 -4.90 22.77
C PHE A 94 11.77 -5.23 24.20
N ARG A 95 11.09 -4.31 24.90
CA ARG A 95 10.55 -4.54 26.25
C ARG A 95 9.54 -5.68 26.30
N ALA A 96 8.74 -5.87 25.26
CA ALA A 96 7.76 -6.97 25.16
C ALA A 96 8.40 -8.35 24.90
N THR A 97 9.59 -8.39 24.29
CA THR A 97 10.28 -9.64 23.90
C THR A 97 11.19 -10.19 25.01
N ARG A 98 11.54 -9.39 26.03
CA ARG A 98 12.36 -9.83 27.16
C ARG A 98 11.59 -10.81 28.06
N LYS A 99 12.26 -11.89 28.47
CA LYS A 99 11.77 -12.85 29.48
C LYS A 99 12.57 -12.70 30.78
N PRO A 100 11.95 -12.86 31.97
CA PRO A 100 10.52 -13.04 32.22
C PRO A 100 9.70 -11.77 31.93
N LEU A 101 8.46 -11.93 31.45
CA LEU A 101 7.58 -10.79 31.19
C LEU A 101 7.06 -10.21 32.51
N SER A 102 7.34 -8.94 32.77
CA SER A 102 6.72 -8.23 33.89
C SER A 102 5.23 -8.00 33.62
N CYS A 103 4.37 -8.10 34.64
CA CYS A 103 2.93 -7.86 34.52
C CYS A 103 2.56 -6.45 34.01
N ARG A 104 3.48 -5.48 34.12
CA ARG A 104 3.28 -4.09 33.66
C ARG A 104 3.57 -3.92 32.16
N THR A 105 4.38 -4.79 31.57
CA THR A 105 4.76 -4.74 30.15
C THR A 105 3.57 -4.73 29.19
N PRO A 106 2.58 -5.66 29.27
CA PRO A 106 1.42 -5.62 28.36
C PRO A 106 0.65 -4.31 28.46
N ARG A 107 0.42 -3.79 29.68
CA ARG A 107 -0.29 -2.51 29.89
C ARG A 107 0.41 -1.33 29.22
N MET A 108 1.75 -1.32 29.20
CA MET A 108 2.53 -0.29 28.52
C MET A 108 2.38 -0.36 26.99
N VAL A 109 2.46 -1.57 26.43
CA VAL A 109 2.28 -1.82 24.98
C VAL A 109 0.89 -1.35 24.53
N TYR A 110 -0.17 -1.74 25.26
CA TYR A 110 -1.53 -1.31 24.96
C TYR A 110 -1.70 0.21 25.01
N LYS A 111 -1.14 0.88 26.02
CA LYS A 111 -1.21 2.34 26.13
C LYS A 111 -0.52 3.04 24.96
N TRP A 112 0.64 2.54 24.51
CA TRP A 112 1.37 3.10 23.37
C TRP A 112 0.55 3.01 22.09
N PHE A 113 0.06 1.81 21.74
CA PHE A 113 -0.74 1.64 20.52
C PHE A 113 -2.08 2.37 20.58
N LEU A 114 -2.72 2.44 21.75
CA LEU A 114 -3.94 3.23 21.93
C LEU A 114 -3.69 4.73 21.75
N LEU A 115 -2.55 5.24 22.20
CA LEU A 115 -2.15 6.64 21.99
C LEU A 115 -2.00 6.93 20.48
N ILE A 116 -1.27 6.07 19.76
CA ILE A 116 -1.10 6.20 18.31
C ILE A 116 -2.45 6.18 17.59
N TYR A 117 -3.35 5.26 17.98
CA TYR A 117 -4.69 5.17 17.41
C TYR A 117 -5.46 6.48 17.62
N LYS A 118 -5.48 7.03 18.85
CA LYS A 118 -6.18 8.28 19.15
C LYS A 118 -5.61 9.47 18.37
N LEU A 119 -4.28 9.58 18.28
CA LEU A 119 -3.62 10.63 17.51
C LEU A 119 -3.96 10.51 16.02
N SER A 120 -3.87 9.31 15.46
CA SER A 120 -4.18 9.04 14.05
C SER A 120 -5.64 9.34 13.74
N TYR A 121 -6.55 8.96 14.64
CA TYR A 121 -7.97 9.27 14.52
C TYR A 121 -8.23 10.77 14.58
N ALA A 122 -7.62 11.49 15.53
CA ALA A 122 -7.76 12.94 15.64
C ALA A 122 -7.23 13.66 14.39
N VAL A 123 -6.04 13.31 13.91
CA VAL A 123 -5.46 13.87 12.67
C VAL A 123 -6.32 13.52 11.46
N GLY A 124 -6.85 12.29 11.39
CA GLY A 124 -7.75 11.86 10.32
C GLY A 124 -9.06 12.64 10.30
N VAL A 125 -9.68 12.86 11.45
CA VAL A 125 -10.89 13.70 11.59
C VAL A 125 -10.59 15.14 11.20
N LEU A 126 -9.49 15.72 11.69
CA LEU A 126 -9.08 17.08 11.32
C LEU A 126 -8.81 17.22 9.82
N GLY A 127 -8.12 16.26 9.22
CA GLY A 127 -7.86 16.22 7.78
C GLY A 127 -9.15 16.07 6.96
N TYR A 128 -10.06 15.21 7.40
CA TYR A 128 -11.38 15.05 6.76
C TYR A 128 -12.18 16.35 6.85
N LEU A 129 -12.25 16.97 8.03
CA LEU A 129 -12.91 18.26 8.21
C LEU A 129 -12.29 19.33 7.31
N ALA A 130 -10.96 19.42 7.25
CA ALA A 130 -10.27 20.36 6.36
C ALA A 130 -10.66 20.15 4.89
N ILE A 131 -10.69 18.90 4.41
CA ILE A 131 -11.13 18.57 3.04
C ILE A 131 -12.59 18.98 2.84
N MET A 132 -13.49 18.65 3.78
CA MET A 132 -14.89 19.07 3.71
C MET A 132 -15.02 20.59 3.65
N PHE A 133 -14.35 21.34 4.54
CA PHE A 133 -14.33 22.80 4.52
C PHE A 133 -13.86 23.36 3.18
N THR A 134 -12.82 22.76 2.57
CA THR A 134 -12.37 23.18 1.24
C THR A 134 -13.39 22.88 0.14
N MET A 135 -14.06 21.72 0.18
CA MET A 135 -15.08 21.34 -0.82
C MET A 135 -16.36 22.16 -0.69
N PHE A 136 -16.77 22.53 0.52
CA PHE A 136 -17.93 23.40 0.78
C PHE A 136 -17.69 24.88 0.41
N GLY A 137 -16.51 25.24 -0.09
CA GLY A 137 -16.25 26.58 -0.62
C GLY A 137 -15.93 27.64 0.45
N PHE A 138 -15.70 27.26 1.71
CA PHE A 138 -15.27 28.19 2.76
C PHE A 138 -13.91 28.85 2.46
N ASN A 139 -13.10 28.25 1.59
CA ASN A 139 -11.86 28.83 1.09
C ASN A 139 -12.11 30.08 0.20
N VAL A 140 -13.30 30.23 -0.40
CA VAL A 140 -13.68 31.41 -1.20
C VAL A 140 -14.13 32.57 -0.32
N PHE A 141 -14.69 32.29 0.87
CA PHE A 141 -15.11 33.33 1.84
C PHE A 141 -13.94 34.03 2.55
N PHE A 142 -12.75 33.41 2.58
CA PHE A 142 -11.54 33.99 3.16
C PHE A 142 -10.64 34.71 2.13
N ARG A 143 -11.15 34.97 0.91
CA ARG A 143 -10.49 35.82 -0.09
C ARG A 143 -11.02 37.24 -0.05
#